data_AF-D4CUQ1-F1
#
_entry.id   AF-D4CUQ1-F1
#
_cell.length_a   1.000
_cell.length_b   1.000
_cell.length_c   1.000
_cell.angle_alpha   90.00
_cell.angle_beta   90.00
_cell.angle_gamma   90.00
#
_symmetry.space_group_name_H-M   'P 1'
#
loop_
_entity.id
_entity.type
_entity.pdbx_description
1 polymer ?
#
loop_
_entity_poly.entity_id
_entity_poly.type
_entity_poly.pdbx_seq_one_letter_code
_entity_poly.pdbx_strand_id
1 'polypeptide(L)' 'ESNITNGLIEGLNNKIKSIKRTAFGYSNFSNFKKRVLIQAGIISISA' A
#
# COMPACT_ATOMS: atom_id res chain seq x y z
N GLU A 1 -12.95 -20.59 -5.98
CA GLU A 1 -12.32 -19.57 -6.86
C GLU A 1 -12.44 -18.22 -6.17
N SER A 2 -11.32 -17.54 -5.95
CA SER A 2 -11.33 -16.21 -5.32
C SER A 2 -11.90 -15.19 -6.31
N ASN A 3 -13.01 -14.54 -5.96
CA ASN A 3 -13.67 -13.43 -6.69
C ASN A 3 -12.78 -12.16 -6.75
N ILE A 4 -11.53 -12.31 -7.16
CA ILE A 4 -10.60 -11.19 -7.34
C ILE A 4 -10.65 -10.82 -8.81
N THR A 5 -11.30 -9.71 -9.13
CA THR A 5 -11.35 -9.19 -10.50
C THR A 5 -10.06 -8.44 -10.83
N ASN A 6 -9.70 -8.40 -12.11
CA ASN A 6 -8.54 -7.63 -12.57
C ASN A 6 -8.62 -6.15 -12.14
N GLY A 7 -9.82 -5.56 -12.18
CA GLY A 7 -10.02 -4.18 -11.73
C GLY A 7 -9.66 -3.93 -10.25
N LEU A 8 -9.94 -4.90 -9.36
CA LEU A 8 -9.52 -4.82 -7.96
C LEU A 8 -7.99 -4.86 -7.82
N ILE A 9 -7.33 -5.74 -8.58
CA ILE A 9 -5.86 -5.85 -8.60
C ILE A 9 -5.23 -4.58 -9.14
N GLU A 10 -5.77 -4.02 -10.22
CA GLU A 10 -5.30 -2.78 -10.84
C GLU A 10 -5.45 -1.58 -9.89
N GLY A 11 -6.59 -1.48 -9.20
CA GLY A 11 -6.82 -0.46 -8.18
C GLY A 11 -5.78 -0.51 -7.05
N LEU A 12 -5.49 -1.72 -6.54
CA LEU A 12 -4.46 -1.93 -5.53
C LEU A 12 -3.06 -1.54 -6.05
N ASN A 13 -2.71 -1.98 -7.25
CA ASN A 13 -1.42 -1.65 -7.87
C ASN A 13 -1.24 -0.13 -8.09
N ASN A 14 -2.30 0.57 -8.51
CA ASN A 14 -2.26 2.03 -8.67
C ASN A 14 -2.09 2.75 -7.32
N LYS A 15 -2.76 2.27 -6.27
CA LYS A 15 -2.60 2.81 -4.92
C LYS A 15 -1.16 2.62 -4.41
N ILE A 16 -0.56 1.43 -4.60
CA ILE A 16 0.84 1.17 -4.24
C ILE A 16 1.80 2.08 -5.05
N LYS A 17 1.57 2.26 -6.36
CA LYS A 17 2.37 3.17 -7.20
C LYS A 17 2.30 4.62 -6.71
N SER A 18 1.11 5.10 -6.34
CA SER A 18 0.92 6.45 -5.77
C SER A 18 1.68 6.62 -4.44
N ILE A 19 1.60 5.63 -3.55
CA ILE A 19 2.34 5.64 -2.27
C ILE A 19 3.85 5.63 -2.54
N LYS A 20 4.33 4.80 -3.48
CA LYS A 20 5.74 4.79 -3.89
C LYS A 20 6.22 6.15 -4.41
N ARG A 21 5.37 6.86 -5.17
CA ARG A 21 5.68 8.20 -5.69
C ARG A 21 5.77 9.27 -4.60
N THR A 22 5.10 9.10 -3.46
CA THR A 22 5.15 10.07 -2.34
C THR A 22 6.07 9.62 -1.20
N ALA A 23 6.60 8.41 -1.29
CA ALA A 23 7.50 7.80 -0.31
C ALA A 23 8.98 8.12 -0.57
N PHE A 24 9.28 9.37 -0.94
CA PHE A 24 10.68 9.83 -0.97
C PHE A 24 11.26 9.81 0.45
N GLY A 25 12.50 9.35 0.61
CA GLY A 25 13.19 9.27 1.91
C GLY A 25 13.02 7.98 2.71
N TYR A 26 12.30 6.97 2.20
CA TYR A 26 12.28 5.65 2.83
C TYR A 26 13.55 4.86 2.49
N SER A 27 14.51 4.82 3.43
CA SER A 27 15.74 4.02 3.28
C SER A 27 15.52 2.52 3.45
N ASN A 28 14.44 2.12 4.15
CA ASN A 28 14.12 0.72 4.44
C ASN A 28 12.74 0.34 3.87
N PHE A 29 12.71 -0.77 3.10
CA PHE A 29 11.48 -1.32 2.55
C PHE A 29 10.43 -1.69 3.61
N SER A 30 10.85 -2.11 4.80
CA SER A 30 9.96 -2.39 5.94
C SER A 30 9.12 -1.16 6.32
N ASN A 31 9.73 0.03 6.31
CA ASN A 31 9.03 1.28 6.61
C ASN A 31 8.08 1.66 5.47
N PHE A 32 8.47 1.43 4.21
CA PHE A 32 7.59 1.62 3.06
C PHE A 32 6.37 0.69 3.14
N LYS A 33 6.59 -0.59 3.46
CA LYS A 33 5.53 -1.59 3.64
C LYS A 33 4.56 -1.19 4.75
N LYS A 34 5.05 -0.72 5.90
CA LYS A 34 4.20 -0.20 6.98
C LYS A 34 3.32 0.96 6.50
N ARG A 35 3.87 1.93 5.76
CA ARG A 35 3.08 3.02 5.17
C ARG A 35 2.01 2.52 4.21
N VAL A 36 2.33 1.56 3.34
CA VAL A 36 1.34 0.94 2.45
C VAL A 36 0.19 0.31 3.24
N LEU A 37 0.51 -0.44 4.30
CA LEU A 37 -0.48 -1.13 5.14
C LEU A 37 -1.35 -0.15 5.94
N ILE A 38 -0.78 0.95 6.44
CA ILE A 38 -1.52 2.04 7.09
C ILE A 38 -2.46 2.71 6.08
N GLN A 39 -1.97 3.04 4.88
CA GLN A 39 -2.79 3.69 3.85
C GLN A 39 -3.89 2.78 3.29
N ALA A 40 -3.69 1.47 3.36
CA ALA A 40 -4.68 0.45 3.04
C ALA A 40 -5.69 0.21 4.17
N GLY A 41 -5.48 0.80 5.36
CA GLY A 41 -6.34 0.62 6.53
C GLY A 41 -6.20 -0.76 7.20
N ILE A 42 -5.13 -1.50 6.90
CA ILE A 42 -4.89 -2.85 7.43
C ILE A 42 -4.25 -2.77 8.82
N ILE A 43 -3.36 -1.80 9.02
CA ILE A 43 -2.72 -1.53 10.32
C ILE A 43 -3.26 -0.21 10.84
N SER A 44 -3.78 -0.21 12.07
CA SER A 44 -4.13 1.01 12.78
C SER A 44 -2.88 1.58 13.44
N ILE A 45 -2.67 2.89 13.33
CA ILE A 45 -1.68 3.59 14.15
C ILE A 45 -2.30 3.71 15.54
N SER A 46 -1.78 2.95 16.51
CA SER A 46 -2.01 3.24 17.92
C SER A 46 -1.25 4.52 18.26
N ALA A 47 -2.00 5.56 18.63
CA ALA A 47 -1.44 6.80 19.16
C ALA A 47 -0.93 6.59 20.59
#